data_AF-A0A7V9G7T8-F1
#
_entry.id   AF-A0A7V9G7T8-F1
#
_cell.length_a   1.000
_cell.length_b   1.000
_cell.length_c   1.000
_cell.angle_alpha   90.00
_cell.angle_beta   90.00
_cell.angle_gamma   90.00
#
_symmetry.space_group_name_H-M   'P 1'
#
loop_
_entity.id
_entity.type
_entity.pdbx_description
1 polymer ?
#
loop_
_entity_poly.entity_id
_entity_poly.type
_entity_poly.pdbx_seq_one_letter_code
_entity_poly.pdbx_strand_id
1 'polypeptide(L)'
;GERTRARERCADAARACSERIDALIDALADPAADEPAAGTGHAEALRLRGCLAHLGGCQEFLDQLRESFAGLRLLADHMEGRTDDVDFIAGLRKSMSQVRAALIGLQRALVAVPYPFDPPGGSIARYAIDQVPPADDLGGIGGGASRAIEALYALHARVLGRLAVMGEALEGNASLTTEVAAPSGG
;
A
#
# COMPACT_ATOMS: atom_id res chain seq x y z
N GLY A 1 0.06 -9.98 -29.76
CA GLY A 1 1.18 -10.79 -29.27
C GLY A 1 0.86 -11.30 -27.88
N GLU A 2 1.41 -12.44 -27.48
CA GLU A 2 1.15 -13.11 -26.19
C GLU A 2 1.29 -12.19 -24.96
N ARG A 3 2.24 -11.24 -24.99
CA ARG A 3 2.43 -10.21 -23.95
C ARG A 3 1.23 -9.28 -23.79
N THR A 4 0.52 -8.94 -24.86
CA THR A 4 -0.68 -8.09 -24.82
C THR A 4 -1.81 -8.81 -24.10
N ARG A 5 -2.07 -10.08 -24.47
CA ARG A 5 -3.10 -10.92 -23.82
C ARG A 5 -2.81 -11.16 -22.34
N ALA A 6 -1.53 -11.34 -21.99
CA ALA A 6 -1.13 -11.50 -20.59
C ALA A 6 -1.40 -10.23 -19.76
N ARG A 7 -1.17 -9.03 -20.32
CA ARG A 7 -1.47 -7.75 -19.67
C ARG A 7 -2.98 -7.54 -19.49
N GLU A 8 -3.77 -7.82 -20.52
CA GLU A 8 -5.24 -7.73 -20.46
C GLU A 8 -5.81 -8.63 -19.36
N ARG A 9 -5.39 -9.92 -19.32
CA ARG A 9 -5.82 -10.84 -18.25
C ARG A 9 -5.44 -10.37 -16.85
N CYS A 10 -4.25 -9.78 -16.70
CA CYS A 10 -3.80 -9.23 -15.42
C CYS A 10 -4.67 -8.04 -14.99
N ALA A 11 -5.00 -7.15 -15.93
CA ALA A 11 -5.87 -6.00 -15.66
C ALA A 11 -7.30 -6.43 -15.30
N ASP A 12 -7.85 -7.43 -15.99
CA ASP A 12 -9.19 -7.95 -15.70
C ASP A 12 -9.24 -8.66 -14.34
N ALA A 13 -8.21 -9.46 -14.00
CA ALA A 13 -8.10 -10.09 -12.69
C ALA A 13 -7.98 -9.06 -11.56
N ALA A 14 -7.21 -7.99 -11.76
CA ALA A 14 -7.08 -6.90 -10.80
C ALA A 14 -8.43 -6.17 -10.60
N ARG A 15 -9.17 -5.92 -11.68
CA ARG A 15 -10.51 -5.30 -11.62
C ARG A 15 -11.49 -6.18 -10.84
N ALA A 16 -11.57 -7.46 -11.16
CA ALA A 16 -12.45 -8.40 -10.46
C ALA A 16 -12.10 -8.53 -8.96
N CYS A 17 -10.79 -8.48 -8.63
CA CYS A 17 -10.34 -8.47 -7.24
C CYS A 17 -10.80 -7.19 -6.51
N SER A 18 -10.64 -6.02 -7.14
CA SER A 18 -11.11 -4.75 -6.59
C SER A 18 -12.62 -4.75 -6.36
N GLU A 19 -13.40 -5.17 -7.35
CA GLU A 19 -14.87 -5.27 -7.25
C GLU A 19 -15.29 -6.20 -6.11
N ARG A 20 -14.60 -7.34 -5.93
CA ARG A 20 -14.89 -8.26 -4.83
C ARG A 20 -14.51 -7.68 -3.47
N ILE A 21 -13.39 -6.95 -3.37
CA ILE A 21 -12.99 -6.25 -2.14
C ILE A 21 -14.01 -5.16 -1.80
N ASP A 22 -14.45 -4.37 -2.79
CA ASP A 22 -15.47 -3.34 -2.58
C ASP A 22 -16.79 -3.94 -2.12
N ALA A 23 -17.28 -5.00 -2.78
CA ALA A 23 -18.48 -5.70 -2.37
C ALA A 23 -18.36 -6.30 -0.96
N LEU A 24 -17.20 -6.87 -0.62
CA LEU A 24 -16.93 -7.39 0.71
C LEU A 24 -16.95 -6.26 1.75
N ILE A 25 -16.31 -5.14 1.46
CA ILE A 25 -16.31 -4.01 2.38
C ILE A 25 -17.72 -3.45 2.53
N ASP A 26 -18.50 -3.33 1.46
CA ASP A 26 -19.87 -2.86 1.53
C ASP A 26 -20.75 -3.83 2.35
N ALA A 27 -20.53 -5.14 2.24
CA ALA A 27 -21.20 -6.14 3.08
C ALA A 27 -20.78 -6.05 4.55
N LEU A 28 -19.48 -5.87 4.84
CA LEU A 28 -18.98 -5.61 6.19
C LEU A 28 -19.40 -4.23 6.71
N ALA A 29 -19.76 -3.31 5.81
CA ALA A 29 -20.23 -1.97 6.12
C ALA A 29 -21.73 -1.93 6.46
N ASP A 30 -22.48 -3.01 6.21
CA ASP A 30 -23.90 -3.08 6.53
C ASP A 30 -24.10 -3.20 8.05
N PRO A 31 -24.69 -2.20 8.72
CA PRO A 31 -24.95 -2.27 10.16
C PRO A 31 -25.95 -3.40 10.52
N ALA A 32 -26.70 -3.94 9.55
CA ALA A 32 -27.59 -5.08 9.77
C ALA A 32 -26.85 -6.42 9.81
N ALA A 33 -25.60 -6.48 9.33
CA ALA A 33 -24.74 -7.67 9.43
C ALA A 33 -24.08 -7.81 10.83
N ASP A 34 -24.23 -6.79 11.67
CA ASP A 34 -23.63 -6.75 13.00
C ASP A 34 -24.53 -7.49 14.02
N GLU A 35 -24.30 -8.78 14.21
CA GLU A 35 -24.68 -9.41 15.47
C GLU A 35 -23.93 -8.73 16.62
N PRO A 36 -24.56 -8.48 17.78
CA PRO A 36 -24.08 -7.58 18.84
C PRO A 36 -22.76 -8.00 19.52
N ALA A 37 -22.11 -9.09 19.10
CA ALA A 37 -20.81 -9.53 19.59
C ALA A 37 -19.61 -9.08 18.70
N ALA A 38 -19.84 -8.51 17.51
CA ALA A 38 -18.79 -8.31 16.49
C ALA A 38 -18.52 -6.86 16.03
N GLY A 39 -19.06 -5.84 16.71
CA GLY A 39 -18.99 -4.42 16.29
C GLY A 39 -17.59 -3.80 16.10
N THR A 40 -16.51 -4.54 16.35
CA THR A 40 -15.14 -4.15 15.99
C THR A 40 -14.82 -4.35 14.50
N GLY A 41 -15.48 -5.30 13.83
CA GLY A 41 -15.21 -5.67 12.44
C GLY A 41 -15.60 -4.58 11.45
N HIS A 42 -16.78 -3.98 11.61
CA HIS A 42 -17.27 -2.89 10.76
C HIS A 42 -16.32 -1.68 10.78
N ALA A 43 -15.99 -1.19 11.97
CA ALA A 43 -15.11 -0.04 12.14
C ALA A 43 -13.69 -0.33 11.61
N GLU A 44 -13.20 -1.57 11.77
CA GLU A 44 -11.94 -1.99 11.18
C GLU A 44 -11.99 -1.99 9.64
N ALA A 45 -13.04 -2.57 9.03
CA ALA A 45 -13.20 -2.61 7.58
C ALA A 45 -13.19 -1.21 6.96
N LEU A 46 -13.91 -0.26 7.57
CA LEU A 46 -13.93 1.14 7.12
C LEU A 46 -12.55 1.80 7.21
N ARG A 47 -11.80 1.56 8.30
CA ARG A 47 -10.41 2.06 8.43
C ARG A 47 -9.50 1.48 7.34
N LEU A 48 -9.59 0.17 7.10
CA LEU A 48 -8.80 -0.52 6.07
C LEU A 48 -9.14 -0.02 4.66
N ARG A 49 -10.43 0.20 4.34
CA ARG A 49 -10.88 0.82 3.08
C ARG A 49 -10.29 2.21 2.89
N GLY A 50 -10.40 3.06 3.91
CA GLY A 50 -9.83 4.41 3.87
C GLY A 50 -8.32 4.36 3.59
N CYS A 51 -7.59 3.45 4.26
CA CYS A 51 -6.17 3.24 4.01
C CYS A 51 -5.89 2.85 2.54
N LEU A 52 -6.61 1.87 1.97
CA LEU A 52 -6.43 1.47 0.57
C LEU A 52 -6.72 2.61 -0.41
N ALA A 53 -7.80 3.36 -0.19
CA ALA A 53 -8.16 4.49 -1.04
C ALA A 53 -7.04 5.55 -1.04
N HIS A 54 -6.47 5.85 0.13
CA HIS A 54 -5.34 6.77 0.23
C HIS A 54 -4.06 6.23 -0.41
N LEU A 55 -3.75 4.95 -0.24
CA LEU A 55 -2.59 4.33 -0.90
C LEU A 55 -2.75 4.36 -2.42
N GLY A 56 -3.94 4.04 -2.94
CA GLY A 56 -4.26 4.14 -4.37
C GLY A 56 -4.15 5.58 -4.90
N GLY A 57 -4.59 6.57 -4.12
CA GLY A 57 -4.41 7.99 -4.45
C GLY A 57 -2.96 8.47 -4.44
N CYS A 58 -2.04 7.72 -3.83
CA CYS A 58 -0.60 8.03 -3.79
C CYS A 58 0.21 7.28 -4.85
N GLN A 59 -0.42 6.51 -5.73
CA GLN A 59 0.27 5.60 -6.65
C GLN A 59 1.24 6.34 -7.57
N GLU A 60 0.86 7.52 -8.08
CA GLU A 60 1.74 8.34 -8.94
C GLU A 60 3.03 8.76 -8.22
N PHE A 61 2.93 9.13 -6.93
CA PHE A 61 4.11 9.47 -6.12
C PHE A 61 5.00 8.25 -5.86
N LEU A 62 4.39 7.09 -5.63
CA LEU A 62 5.13 5.85 -5.42
C LEU A 62 5.86 5.41 -6.70
N ASP A 63 5.22 5.53 -7.85
CA ASP A 63 5.82 5.22 -9.16
C ASP A 63 6.98 6.18 -9.46
N GLN A 64 6.78 7.49 -9.22
CA GLN A 64 7.84 8.49 -9.37
C GLN A 64 9.04 8.22 -8.44
N LEU A 65 8.78 7.82 -7.19
CA LEU A 65 9.81 7.45 -6.24
C LEU A 65 10.59 6.23 -6.72
N ARG A 66 9.89 5.18 -7.19
CA ARG A 66 10.52 3.96 -7.71
C ARG A 66 11.40 4.23 -8.92
N GLU A 67 10.92 5.02 -9.88
CA GLU A 67 11.67 5.38 -11.08
C GLU A 67 12.93 6.18 -10.72
N SER A 68 12.77 7.24 -9.91
CA SER A 68 13.88 8.09 -9.48
C SER A 68 14.91 7.29 -8.67
N PHE A 69 14.44 6.39 -7.79
CA PHE A 69 15.30 5.54 -6.97
C PHE A 69 16.09 4.53 -7.82
N ALA A 70 15.47 3.93 -8.83
CA ALA A 70 16.17 3.05 -9.75
C ALA A 70 17.30 3.80 -10.50
N GLY A 71 17.03 5.02 -10.96
CA GLY A 71 18.04 5.89 -11.56
C GLY A 71 19.18 6.25 -10.60
N LEU A 72 18.86 6.60 -9.35
CA LEU A 72 19.87 6.86 -8.31
C LEU A 72 20.75 5.64 -8.04
N ARG A 73 20.15 4.45 -7.92
CA ARG A 73 20.90 3.21 -7.66
C ARG A 73 21.87 2.91 -8.80
N LEU A 74 21.42 3.03 -10.04
CA LEU A 74 22.28 2.86 -11.21
C LEU A 74 23.47 3.83 -11.20
N LEU A 75 23.27 5.11 -10.84
CA LEU A 75 24.39 6.05 -10.72
C LEU A 75 25.32 5.69 -9.56
N ALA A 76 24.78 5.33 -8.39
CA ALA A 76 25.56 4.95 -7.23
C ALA A 76 26.44 3.72 -7.51
N ASP A 77 25.92 2.72 -8.23
CA ASP A 77 26.65 1.52 -8.64
C ASP A 77 27.85 1.84 -9.56
N HIS A 78 27.87 3.00 -10.22
CA HIS A 78 28.94 3.46 -11.12
C HIS A 78 29.83 4.55 -10.49
N MET A 79 29.74 4.79 -9.19
CA MET A 79 30.48 5.86 -8.51
C MET A 79 31.98 5.55 -8.34
N GLU A 80 32.35 4.26 -8.31
CA GLU A 80 33.74 3.85 -8.11
C GLU A 80 34.65 4.43 -9.21
N GLY A 81 35.69 5.15 -8.81
CA GLY A 81 36.63 5.81 -9.72
C GLY A 81 36.13 7.09 -10.39
N ARG A 82 34.93 7.59 -10.06
CA ARG A 82 34.33 8.81 -10.66
C ARG A 82 34.12 9.95 -9.68
N THR A 83 34.86 9.96 -8.57
CA THR A 83 34.70 10.94 -7.49
C THR A 83 35.16 12.36 -7.84
N ASP A 84 35.93 12.52 -8.91
CA ASP A 84 36.43 13.82 -9.39
C ASP A 84 35.74 14.27 -10.71
N ASP A 85 34.83 13.45 -11.24
CA ASP A 85 34.06 13.74 -12.45
C ASP A 85 32.90 14.70 -12.10
N VAL A 86 33.10 15.97 -12.42
CA VAL A 86 32.17 17.07 -12.10
C VAL A 86 30.77 16.81 -12.68
N ASP A 87 30.69 16.29 -13.92
CA ASP A 87 29.43 16.03 -14.59
C ASP A 87 28.70 14.86 -13.95
N PHE A 88 29.44 13.81 -13.56
CA PHE A 88 28.89 12.69 -12.82
C PHE A 88 28.33 13.11 -11.46
N ILE A 89 29.08 13.89 -10.69
CA ILE A 89 28.64 14.42 -9.39
C ILE A 89 27.39 15.28 -9.54
N ALA A 90 27.32 16.12 -10.59
CA ALA A 90 26.14 16.93 -10.88
C ALA A 90 24.92 16.06 -11.19
N GLY A 91 25.09 15.00 -12.00
CA GLY A 91 24.05 14.01 -12.29
C GLY A 91 23.57 13.26 -11.05
N LEU A 92 24.50 12.82 -10.19
CA LEU A 92 24.19 12.15 -8.93
C LEU A 92 23.38 13.05 -7.99
N ARG A 93 23.82 14.29 -7.79
CA ARG A 93 23.11 15.29 -6.97
C ARG A 93 21.71 15.59 -7.50
N LYS A 94 21.56 15.69 -8.83
CA LYS A 94 20.24 15.86 -9.46
C LYS A 94 19.32 14.68 -9.15
N SER A 95 19.83 13.45 -9.28
CA SER A 95 19.07 12.24 -8.96
C SER A 95 18.69 12.14 -7.48
N MET A 96 19.62 12.46 -6.57
CA MET A 96 19.35 12.57 -5.13
C MET A 96 18.23 13.57 -4.83
N SER A 97 18.25 14.74 -5.48
CA SER A 97 17.21 15.76 -5.34
C SER A 97 15.83 15.27 -5.80
N GLN A 98 15.77 14.53 -6.91
CA GLN A 98 14.51 13.94 -7.42
C GLN A 98 13.93 12.90 -6.47
N VAL A 99 14.75 11.96 -5.99
CA VAL A 99 14.32 10.95 -5.00
C VAL A 99 13.83 11.62 -3.72
N ARG A 100 14.59 12.61 -3.22
CA ARG A 100 14.21 13.34 -2.01
C ARG A 100 12.92 14.13 -2.19
N ALA A 101 12.71 14.77 -3.34
CA ALA A 101 11.46 15.46 -3.65
C ALA A 101 10.27 14.50 -3.66
N ALA A 102 10.43 13.31 -4.26
CA ALA A 102 9.40 12.27 -4.26
C ALA A 102 9.09 11.77 -2.83
N LEU A 103 10.11 11.55 -1.99
CA LEU A 103 9.94 11.22 -0.57
C LEU A 103 9.13 12.28 0.19
N ILE A 104 9.43 13.57 -0.04
CA ILE A 104 8.69 14.68 0.59
C ILE A 104 7.24 14.71 0.11
N GLY A 105 7.00 14.55 -1.19
CA GLY A 105 5.66 14.50 -1.76
C GLY A 105 4.83 13.37 -1.14
N LEU A 106 5.40 12.17 -1.10
CA LEU A 106 4.78 10.99 -0.51
C LEU A 106 4.54 11.14 0.99
N GLN A 107 5.51 11.67 1.75
CA GLN A 107 5.34 11.95 3.18
C GLN A 107 4.19 12.92 3.43
N ARG A 108 4.10 14.01 2.65
CA ARG A 108 3.02 15.00 2.76
C ARG A 108 1.66 14.41 2.43
N ALA A 109 1.57 13.55 1.41
CA ALA A 109 0.33 12.90 1.04
C ALA A 109 -0.19 11.94 2.13
N LEU A 110 0.73 11.33 2.89
CA LEU A 110 0.41 10.29 3.86
C LEU A 110 0.34 10.77 5.32
N VAL A 111 0.74 12.02 5.61
CA VAL A 111 0.85 12.51 7.00
C VAL A 111 -0.50 12.60 7.70
N ALA A 112 -1.56 12.92 6.97
CA ALA A 112 -2.92 13.05 7.49
C ALA A 112 -3.66 11.71 7.59
N VAL A 113 -3.07 10.62 7.07
CA VAL A 113 -3.72 9.31 7.02
C VAL A 113 -3.26 8.48 8.23
N PRO A 114 -4.17 8.12 9.15
CA PRO A 114 -3.81 7.29 10.29
C PRO A 114 -3.32 5.91 9.86
N TYR A 115 -2.36 5.36 10.58
CA TYR A 115 -1.96 3.95 10.40
C TYR A 115 -3.11 3.03 10.87
N PRO A 116 -3.55 2.04 10.07
CA PRO A 116 -4.83 1.37 10.31
C PRO A 116 -4.75 0.17 11.28
N PHE A 117 -3.56 -0.22 11.74
CA PHE A 117 -3.37 -1.39 12.62
C PHE A 117 -2.92 -0.99 14.02
N ASP A 118 -3.30 -1.80 15.01
CA ASP A 118 -2.93 -1.62 16.40
C ASP A 118 -1.54 -2.22 16.73
N PRO A 119 -0.81 -1.61 17.69
CA PRO A 119 -1.13 -0.32 18.32
C PRO A 119 -0.97 0.84 17.31
N PRO A 120 -1.82 1.89 17.40
CA PRO A 120 -1.80 2.99 16.45
C PRO A 120 -0.49 3.77 16.59
N GLY A 121 0.45 3.52 15.69
CA GLY A 121 1.80 4.07 15.71
C GLY A 121 1.93 5.49 15.14
N GLY A 122 0.82 6.18 14.87
CA GLY A 122 0.77 7.49 14.22
C GLY A 122 0.17 7.42 12.81
N SER A 123 0.76 8.15 11.86
CA SER A 123 0.32 8.17 10.46
C SER A 123 1.05 7.14 9.60
N ILE A 124 0.51 6.86 8.40
CA ILE A 124 1.21 6.05 7.39
C ILE A 124 2.55 6.69 7.03
N ALA A 125 2.62 8.03 6.99
CA ALA A 125 3.89 8.73 6.79
C ALA A 125 4.92 8.39 7.87
N ARG A 126 4.54 8.38 9.16
CA ARG A 126 5.47 8.00 10.25
C ARG A 126 5.93 6.54 10.13
N TYR A 127 5.03 5.66 9.69
CA TYR A 127 5.34 4.25 9.47
C TYR A 127 6.34 4.04 8.32
N ALA A 128 6.15 4.70 7.17
CA ALA A 128 6.94 4.47 5.96
C ALA A 128 8.14 5.43 5.80
N ILE A 129 8.02 6.67 6.28
CA ILE A 129 8.93 7.80 6.07
C ILE A 129 8.99 8.64 7.37
N ASP A 130 9.54 8.06 8.43
CA ASP A 130 9.65 8.72 9.74
C ASP A 130 10.36 10.08 9.64
N GLN A 131 11.46 10.13 8.89
CA GLN A 131 12.20 11.35 8.60
C GLN A 131 12.71 11.35 7.15
N VAL A 132 12.59 12.49 6.48
CA VAL A 132 13.23 12.71 5.18
C VAL A 132 14.71 13.06 5.41
N PRO A 133 15.66 12.32 4.80
CA PRO A 133 17.08 12.57 4.97
C PRO A 133 17.54 13.96 4.49
N PRO A 134 18.69 14.46 4.98
CA PRO A 134 19.36 15.65 4.45
C PRO A 134 19.64 15.54 2.95
N ALA A 135 19.75 16.69 2.27
CA ALA A 135 19.87 16.74 0.80
C ALA A 135 21.23 16.23 0.27
N ASP A 136 22.24 16.19 1.13
CA ASP A 136 23.61 15.76 0.87
C ASP A 136 23.92 14.33 1.35
N ASP A 137 22.96 13.67 2.00
CA ASP A 137 23.10 12.30 2.50
C ASP A 137 22.65 11.27 1.47
N LEU A 138 23.56 10.86 0.57
CA LEU A 138 23.29 9.84 -0.45
C LEU A 138 22.80 8.52 0.15
N GLY A 139 23.45 8.05 1.21
CA GLY A 139 23.11 6.79 1.87
C GLY A 139 21.74 6.85 2.52
N GLY A 140 21.46 7.94 3.22
CA GLY A 140 20.15 8.20 3.83
C GLY A 140 19.04 8.28 2.79
N ILE A 141 19.21 9.06 1.72
CA ILE A 141 18.20 9.20 0.65
C ILE A 141 17.91 7.84 0.00
N GLY A 142 18.95 7.07 -0.35
CA GLY A 142 18.79 5.75 -0.94
C GLY A 142 18.11 4.76 0.01
N GLY A 143 18.56 4.69 1.26
CA GLY A 143 17.97 3.82 2.29
C GLY A 143 16.52 4.20 2.64
N GLY A 144 16.23 5.49 2.72
CA GLY A 144 14.90 6.02 2.97
C GLY A 144 13.92 5.70 1.84
N ALA A 145 14.36 5.82 0.58
CA ALA A 145 13.54 5.45 -0.59
C ALA A 145 13.23 3.94 -0.62
N SER A 146 14.24 3.07 -0.44
CA SER A 146 14.02 1.62 -0.41
C SER A 146 13.03 1.23 0.71
N ARG A 147 13.27 1.75 1.92
CA ARG A 147 12.41 1.48 3.08
C ARG A 147 10.98 1.94 2.85
N ALA A 148 10.78 3.14 2.30
CA ALA A 148 9.45 3.68 2.03
C ALA A 148 8.68 2.80 1.03
N ILE A 149 9.34 2.39 -0.06
CA ILE A 149 8.76 1.50 -1.07
C ILE A 149 8.36 0.16 -0.43
N GLU A 150 9.29 -0.50 0.28
CA GLU A 150 9.05 -1.78 0.95
C GLU A 150 7.92 -1.70 1.98
N ALA A 151 7.94 -0.66 2.83
CA ALA A 151 6.95 -0.46 3.88
C ALA A 151 5.55 -0.26 3.30
N LEU A 152 5.39 0.55 2.24
CA LEU A 152 4.08 0.79 1.62
C LEU A 152 3.54 -0.45 0.91
N TYR A 153 4.38 -1.23 0.23
CA TYR A 153 3.97 -2.52 -0.33
C TYR A 153 3.57 -3.52 0.75
N ALA A 154 4.34 -3.60 1.84
CA ALA A 154 4.01 -4.45 2.98
C ALA A 154 2.68 -4.04 3.64
N LEU A 155 2.44 -2.73 3.80
CA LEU A 155 1.18 -2.21 4.33
C LEU A 155 0.01 -2.55 3.41
N HIS A 156 0.15 -2.31 2.11
CA HIS A 156 -0.88 -2.65 1.12
C HIS A 156 -1.24 -4.15 1.19
N ALA A 157 -0.24 -5.03 1.16
CA ALA A 157 -0.45 -6.47 1.26
C ALA A 157 -1.11 -6.87 2.59
N ARG A 158 -0.69 -6.26 3.71
CA ARG A 158 -1.26 -6.53 5.03
C ARG A 158 -2.74 -6.10 5.12
N VAL A 159 -3.10 -4.95 4.54
CA VAL A 159 -4.49 -4.47 4.49
C VAL A 159 -5.36 -5.43 3.68
N LEU A 160 -4.90 -5.83 2.49
CA LEU A 160 -5.62 -6.80 1.67
C LEU A 160 -5.78 -8.15 2.37
N GLY A 161 -4.73 -8.66 3.01
CA GLY A 161 -4.78 -9.92 3.76
C GLY A 161 -5.77 -9.85 4.94
N ARG A 162 -5.82 -8.72 5.66
CA ARG A 162 -6.77 -8.55 6.76
C ARG A 162 -8.21 -8.51 6.26
N LEU A 163 -8.49 -7.78 5.18
CA LEU A 163 -9.81 -7.76 4.55
C LEU A 163 -10.23 -9.16 4.09
N ALA A 164 -9.32 -9.92 3.46
CA ALA A 164 -9.61 -11.30 3.02
C ALA A 164 -10.04 -12.20 4.20
N VAL A 165 -9.30 -12.16 5.33
CA VAL A 165 -9.67 -12.91 6.55
C VAL A 165 -11.04 -12.49 7.09
N MET A 166 -11.35 -11.19 7.07
CA MET A 166 -12.68 -10.70 7.48
C MET A 166 -13.79 -11.22 6.55
N GLY A 167 -13.52 -11.32 5.25
CA GLY A 167 -14.45 -11.90 4.29
C GLY A 167 -14.66 -13.39 4.45
N GLU A 168 -13.60 -14.16 4.71
CA GLU A 168 -13.72 -15.58 5.03
C GLU A 168 -14.60 -15.82 6.26
N ALA A 169 -14.44 -14.99 7.30
CA ALA A 169 -15.28 -15.07 8.50
C ALA A 169 -16.76 -14.76 8.21
N LEU A 170 -17.03 -13.78 7.35
CA LEU A 170 -18.38 -13.43 6.92
C LEU A 170 -19.05 -14.58 6.12
N GLU A 171 -18.33 -15.14 5.15
CA GLU A 171 -18.81 -16.26 4.31
C GLU A 171 -19.01 -17.55 5.15
N GLY A 172 -18.13 -17.81 6.12
CA GLY A 172 -18.25 -18.95 7.03
C GLY A 172 -19.50 -18.89 7.91
N ASN A 173 -19.84 -17.70 8.42
CA ASN A 173 -21.04 -17.50 9.24
C ASN A 173 -22.34 -17.59 8.42
N ALA A 174 -22.34 -17.12 7.18
CA ALA A 174 -23.48 -17.22 6.27
C ALA A 174 -23.77 -18.68 5.84
N SER A 175 -22.73 -19.51 5.76
CA SER A 175 -22.86 -20.92 5.37
C SER A 175 -23.53 -21.76 6.48
N LEU A 176 -23.28 -21.44 7.76
CA LEU A 176 -23.87 -22.15 8.90
C LEU A 176 -25.36 -21.86 9.14
N THR A 177 -25.85 -20.69 8.72
CA THR A 177 -27.26 -20.30 8.86
C THR A 177 -28.18 -20.91 7.80
N THR A 178 -27.61 -21.35 6.67
CA THR A 178 -28.39 -21.92 5.56
C THR A 178 -28.74 -23.40 5.78
N GLU A 179 -28.01 -24.12 6.64
CA GLU A 179 -28.17 -25.57 6.83
C GLU A 179 -29.27 -25.96 7.86
N VAL A 180 -29.81 -25.01 8.62
CA VAL A 180 -30.80 -25.31 9.70
C VAL A 180 -32.26 -25.27 9.22
N ALA A 181 -32.52 -24.86 7.98
CA ALA A 181 -33.88 -24.83 7.41
C ALA A 181 -34.25 -26.14 6.67
N ALA A 182 -33.94 -27.31 7.24
CA ALA A 182 -34.55 -28.56 6.80
C ALA A 182 -35.91 -28.71 7.53
N PRO A 183 -37.06 -28.69 6.83
CA PRO A 183 -38.35 -28.92 7.46
C PRO A 183 -38.36 -30.33 8.04
N SER A 184 -38.63 -30.44 9.33
CA SER A 184 -38.98 -31.70 9.98
C SER A 184 -40.28 -32.20 9.35
N GLY A 185 -40.16 -32.98 8.28
CA GLY A 185 -41.28 -33.69 7.68
C GLY A 185 -41.81 -34.69 8.70
N GLY A 186 -43.07 -34.51 9.09
CA GLY A 186 -43.86 -35.46 9.88
C GLY A 186 -44.42 -36.61 9.06
#